data_AF-A0A950PYB0-F1
#
_entry.id   AF-A0A950PYB0-F1
#
_cell.length_a   1.000
_cell.length_b   1.000
_cell.length_c   1.000
_cell.angle_alpha   90.00
_cell.angle_beta   90.00
_cell.angle_gamma   90.00
#
_symmetry.space_group_name_H-M   'P 1'
#
loop_
_entity.id
_entity.type
_entity.pdbx_description
1 polymer ?
#
loop_
_entity_poly.entity_id
_entity_poly.type
_entity_poly.pdbx_seq_one_letter_code
_entity_poly.pdbx_strand_id
1 'polypeptide(L)'
;MATAGGLEIHQQIAHGAPEVKAAYESGPADDAAQVPSLASVPRAERDPRAIVAMERPRRESKLTAVPAIAFAILAVLIAGVASVLVRNNESTSTPLAMIQASADTTAGAKTAQISATVKTASGPLANGISVDGGFDFGNRRASLLVDPSKFGLTGVGKIEAIADYSSGFVMYMKFPSELSSQLGGKPWLKIDLASLLKQEGVDVDLGALTQGQSNDPTSGLQLLRGADSVVTVGTEDIRGTQTTHYRLVIDIEKAIAAAPASTRDAMTKLANLYTVKTFPMDVWLDSQGRVNRFQQTIDPSTIHLPAGVSAQNNPFAAGPITMTYDMYDFGAPVDVTVPPVDQTTDLSQLLKNGGN
;
A
#
# COMPACT_ATOMS: atom_id res chain seq x y z
N MET A 1 -20.84 45.42 -24.29
CA MET A 1 -20.24 46.73 -24.66
C MET A 1 -18.80 46.72 -24.16
N ALA A 2 -17.86 47.27 -24.94
CA ALA A 2 -16.40 47.22 -24.74
C ALA A 2 -15.79 45.78 -24.75
N THR A 3 -14.73 45.37 -25.47
CA THR A 3 -13.59 45.99 -26.23
C THR A 3 -12.44 46.55 -25.39
N ALA A 4 -11.14 46.37 -25.72
CA ALA A 4 -10.45 45.42 -26.62
C ALA A 4 -8.91 45.57 -26.47
N GLY A 5 -8.14 44.63 -27.05
CA GLY A 5 -6.69 44.77 -27.32
C GLY A 5 -5.74 44.04 -26.34
N GLY A 6 -4.54 43.59 -26.75
CA GLY A 6 -3.96 43.55 -28.10
C GLY A 6 -2.45 43.87 -28.13
N LEU A 7 -1.71 43.21 -29.04
CA LEU A 7 -0.27 43.36 -29.34
C LEU A 7 0.74 42.93 -28.23
N GLU A 8 2.03 42.75 -28.51
CA GLU A 8 2.65 41.86 -29.53
C GLU A 8 4.18 41.73 -29.29
N ILE A 9 4.74 40.63 -29.81
CA ILE A 9 6.13 40.32 -30.23
C ILE A 9 7.23 41.39 -29.99
N HIS A 10 8.38 40.95 -29.45
CA HIS A 10 9.71 41.41 -29.92
C HIS A 10 10.72 40.25 -30.00
N GLN A 11 11.48 40.18 -31.09
CA GLN A 11 12.49 39.16 -31.39
C GLN A 11 13.50 39.72 -32.41
N GLN A 12 14.81 39.70 -32.12
CA GLN A 12 15.96 39.80 -33.07
C GLN A 12 17.25 39.39 -32.31
N ILE A 13 18.14 38.51 -32.84
CA ILE A 13 19.24 38.72 -33.83
C ILE A 13 20.34 39.66 -33.28
N ALA A 14 21.66 39.39 -33.36
CA ALA A 14 22.53 38.22 -33.63
C ALA A 14 23.98 38.59 -33.15
N HIS A 15 25.13 37.92 -33.36
CA HIS A 15 25.63 36.81 -34.19
C HIS A 15 26.64 35.96 -33.33
N GLY A 16 27.60 35.14 -33.79
CA GLY A 16 28.08 34.72 -35.12
C GLY A 16 29.28 33.74 -35.01
N ALA A 17 29.66 33.06 -36.09
CA ALA A 17 30.82 32.13 -36.14
C ALA A 17 32.02 32.75 -36.90
N PRO A 18 33.21 32.12 -36.82
CA PRO A 18 33.82 31.64 -38.07
C PRO A 18 34.50 30.26 -38.00
N GLU A 19 34.74 29.66 -39.17
CA GLU A 19 35.61 28.48 -39.37
C GLU A 19 37.11 28.80 -39.23
N VAL A 20 37.93 27.78 -38.98
CA VAL A 20 39.30 27.66 -39.53
C VAL A 20 39.49 26.25 -40.10
N LYS A 21 40.27 26.10 -41.17
CA LYS A 21 40.29 24.90 -42.06
C LYS A 21 41.72 24.46 -42.41
N ALA A 22 41.89 23.14 -42.56
CA ALA A 22 43.02 22.47 -43.24
C ALA A 22 44.42 22.64 -42.57
N ALA A 23 45.49 21.91 -42.94
CA ALA A 23 45.72 21.05 -44.12
C ALA A 23 46.68 19.87 -43.82
N TYR A 24 46.61 18.80 -44.64
CA TYR A 24 47.66 17.86 -45.19
C TYR A 24 48.96 17.56 -44.38
N GLU A 25 49.62 16.40 -44.45
CA GLU A 25 50.07 15.53 -45.56
C GLU A 25 50.28 14.07 -45.03
N SER A 26 50.82 13.08 -45.78
CA SER A 26 50.27 12.31 -46.91
C SER A 26 51.23 11.14 -47.27
N GLY A 27 51.11 9.99 -46.59
CA GLY A 27 51.66 8.67 -47.01
C GLY A 27 53.20 8.48 -46.99
N PRO A 28 53.73 7.33 -47.48
CA PRO A 28 53.08 6.08 -47.91
C PRO A 28 53.47 4.85 -47.04
N ALA A 29 53.28 3.62 -47.56
CA ALA A 29 53.54 2.34 -46.87
C ALA A 29 54.85 1.66 -47.33
N ASP A 30 55.32 0.62 -46.61
CA ASP A 30 55.52 -0.71 -47.22
C ASP A 30 55.69 -1.90 -46.22
N ASP A 31 55.43 -3.11 -46.75
CA ASP A 31 56.02 -4.45 -46.52
C ASP A 31 55.98 -5.21 -45.14
N ALA A 32 56.28 -6.52 -45.27
CA ALA A 32 56.74 -7.53 -44.31
C ALA A 32 55.71 -8.20 -43.37
N ALA A 33 55.37 -9.45 -43.70
CA ALA A 33 54.62 -10.36 -42.84
C ALA A 33 55.50 -11.01 -41.75
N GLN A 34 54.95 -11.21 -40.55
CA GLN A 34 55.48 -12.16 -39.56
C GLN A 34 54.36 -13.02 -38.97
N VAL A 35 54.59 -14.33 -38.92
CA VAL A 35 53.68 -15.32 -38.35
C VAL A 35 54.10 -15.62 -36.91
N PRO A 36 53.23 -15.46 -35.89
CA PRO A 36 53.54 -15.84 -34.53
C PRO A 36 53.76 -17.36 -34.40
N SER A 37 54.87 -17.75 -33.78
CA SER A 37 55.25 -19.16 -33.61
C SER A 37 54.29 -19.92 -32.70
N LEU A 38 54.07 -21.21 -32.99
CA LEU A 38 53.34 -22.14 -32.13
C LEU A 38 54.14 -22.44 -30.86
N ALA A 39 53.90 -21.66 -29.80
CA ALA A 39 54.43 -21.95 -28.47
C ALA A 39 53.89 -23.29 -27.94
N SER A 40 54.79 -24.10 -27.38
CA SER A 40 54.51 -25.47 -26.95
C SER A 40 53.53 -25.55 -25.77
N VAL A 41 52.46 -26.34 -25.92
CA VAL A 41 51.51 -26.63 -24.83
C VAL A 41 52.17 -27.53 -23.77
N PRO A 42 52.21 -27.13 -22.47
CA PRO A 42 52.68 -28.00 -21.41
C PRO A 42 51.69 -29.14 -21.14
N ARG A 43 52.22 -30.35 -20.94
CA ARG A 43 51.42 -31.56 -20.72
C ARG A 43 50.83 -31.56 -19.32
N ALA A 44 49.56 -31.17 -19.18
CA ALA A 44 48.86 -31.17 -17.90
C ALA A 44 48.80 -32.57 -17.29
N GLU A 45 49.41 -32.73 -16.11
CA GLU A 45 49.37 -33.94 -15.30
C GLU A 45 47.99 -34.08 -14.64
N ARG A 46 47.32 -35.23 -14.83
CA ARG A 46 45.95 -35.45 -14.33
C ARG A 46 45.99 -36.01 -12.91
N ASP A 47 45.78 -35.16 -11.91
CA ASP A 47 45.49 -35.60 -10.54
C ASP A 47 44.17 -36.43 -10.50
N PRO A 48 44.20 -37.71 -10.07
CA PRO A 48 43.01 -38.53 -9.92
C PRO A 48 42.05 -38.10 -8.80
N ARG A 49 42.39 -37.08 -8.00
CA ARG A 49 41.59 -36.61 -6.84
C ARG A 49 40.94 -35.25 -7.02
N ALA A 50 40.95 -34.70 -8.23
CA ALA A 50 40.17 -33.51 -8.59
C ALA A 50 38.65 -33.80 -8.59
N ILE A 51 38.05 -33.91 -7.39
CA ILE A 51 36.60 -33.85 -7.21
C ILE A 51 36.17 -32.43 -7.56
N VAL A 52 35.76 -32.24 -8.82
CA VAL A 52 35.10 -31.00 -9.25
C VAL A 52 33.76 -30.93 -8.53
N ALA A 53 33.75 -30.23 -7.41
CA ALA A 53 32.51 -29.83 -6.76
C ALA A 53 31.72 -28.99 -7.76
N MET A 54 30.61 -29.55 -8.27
CA MET A 54 29.62 -28.75 -8.99
C MET A 54 28.94 -27.85 -7.97
N GLU A 55 29.54 -26.68 -7.73
CA GLU A 55 28.86 -25.54 -7.14
C GLU A 55 27.67 -25.21 -8.04
N ARG A 56 26.50 -25.75 -7.68
CA ARG A 56 25.22 -25.30 -8.23
C ARG A 56 25.18 -23.80 -7.97
N PRO A 57 24.99 -22.93 -8.98
CA PRO A 57 24.95 -21.50 -8.75
C PRO A 57 23.84 -21.21 -7.75
N ARG A 58 24.23 -20.83 -6.52
CA ARG A 58 23.31 -20.48 -5.43
C ARG A 58 22.57 -19.25 -5.92
N ARG A 59 21.32 -19.44 -6.34
CA ARG A 59 20.53 -18.42 -7.05
C ARG A 59 20.04 -17.38 -6.04
N GLU A 60 20.97 -16.54 -5.58
CA GLU A 60 20.72 -15.46 -4.63
C GLU A 60 19.52 -14.63 -5.09
N SER A 61 18.47 -14.64 -4.28
CA SER A 61 17.24 -13.90 -4.55
C SER A 61 17.51 -12.41 -4.38
N LYS A 62 17.70 -11.70 -5.50
CA LYS A 62 17.99 -10.25 -5.52
C LYS A 62 16.88 -9.35 -4.97
N LEU A 63 15.76 -9.92 -4.51
CA LEU A 63 14.84 -9.19 -3.63
C LEU A 63 15.49 -8.97 -2.26
N THR A 64 15.97 -7.76 -2.04
CA THR A 64 16.08 -7.22 -0.69
C THR A 64 14.68 -7.16 -0.07
N ALA A 65 14.55 -7.27 1.25
CA ALA A 65 13.23 -7.34 1.92
C ALA A 65 12.39 -6.04 1.84
N VAL A 66 12.98 -4.95 1.33
CA VAL A 66 12.40 -3.59 1.34
C VAL A 66 11.03 -3.47 0.66
N PRO A 67 10.78 -4.02 -0.56
CA PRO A 67 9.48 -3.89 -1.21
C PRO A 67 8.39 -4.59 -0.41
N ALA A 68 8.69 -5.77 0.15
CA ALA A 68 7.75 -6.60 0.89
C ALA A 68 7.24 -5.91 2.18
N ILE A 69 8.14 -5.23 2.92
CA ILE A 69 7.78 -4.42 4.09
C ILE A 69 6.92 -3.23 3.66
N ALA A 70 7.28 -2.54 2.57
CA ALA A 70 6.50 -1.41 2.07
C ALA A 70 5.08 -1.82 1.60
N PHE A 71 4.92 -2.98 0.96
CA PHE A 71 3.60 -3.54 0.67
C PHE A 71 2.83 -3.89 1.95
N ALA A 72 3.46 -4.47 2.97
CA ALA A 72 2.80 -4.76 4.24
C ALA A 72 2.33 -3.47 4.96
N ILE A 73 3.09 -2.38 4.89
CA ILE A 73 2.69 -1.07 5.44
C ILE A 73 1.53 -0.46 4.63
N LEU A 74 1.61 -0.47 3.29
CA LEU A 74 0.49 -0.04 2.45
C LEU A 74 -0.77 -0.85 2.78
N ALA A 75 -0.63 -2.16 2.93
CA ALA A 75 -1.71 -3.07 3.27
C ALA A 75 -2.35 -2.68 4.62
N VAL A 76 -1.57 -2.37 5.66
CA VAL A 76 -2.07 -1.85 6.95
C VAL A 76 -2.80 -0.50 6.80
N LEU A 77 -2.26 0.42 5.99
CA LEU A 77 -2.87 1.75 5.79
C LEU A 77 -4.18 1.67 4.98
N ILE A 78 -4.28 0.71 4.05
CA ILE A 78 -5.53 0.37 3.33
C ILE A 78 -6.48 -0.46 4.22
N ALA A 79 -5.97 -1.19 5.21
CA ALA A 79 -6.77 -2.07 6.05
C ALA A 79 -7.81 -1.33 6.90
N GLY A 80 -7.54 -0.09 7.32
CA GLY A 80 -8.44 0.76 8.10
C GLY A 80 -8.80 0.17 9.46
N VAL A 81 -8.16 0.64 10.55
CA VAL A 81 -8.06 -0.07 11.84
C VAL A 81 -9.37 -0.28 12.65
N ALA A 82 -9.63 -1.55 13.01
CA ALA A 82 -10.48 -2.18 14.07
C ALA A 82 -11.96 -1.79 14.33
N SER A 83 -12.74 -2.77 14.82
CA SER A 83 -14.13 -3.06 14.38
C SER A 83 -15.05 -3.67 15.46
N VAL A 84 -16.40 -3.49 15.31
CA VAL A 84 -17.54 -4.45 15.50
C VAL A 84 -18.87 -3.79 15.08
N LEU A 85 -19.80 -4.58 14.50
CA LEU A 85 -21.24 -4.30 14.34
C LEU A 85 -22.05 -4.27 15.66
N VAL A 86 -22.78 -3.18 15.95
CA VAL A 86 -23.92 -3.17 16.91
C VAL A 86 -25.05 -2.32 16.37
N ARG A 87 -26.13 -2.98 15.96
CA ARG A 87 -27.42 -2.36 15.60
C ARG A 87 -28.12 -1.77 16.83
N ASN A 88 -27.79 -0.53 17.20
CA ASN A 88 -28.71 0.31 17.97
C ASN A 88 -29.57 1.13 17.00
N ASN A 89 -30.76 0.61 16.72
CA ASN A 89 -31.69 1.19 15.76
C ASN A 89 -32.64 2.20 16.44
N GLU A 90 -32.09 3.32 16.93
CA GLU A 90 -32.88 4.45 17.46
C GLU A 90 -32.66 5.72 16.62
N SER A 91 -33.74 6.15 15.96
CA SER A 91 -33.77 7.30 15.05
C SER A 91 -33.59 8.62 15.80
N THR A 92 -32.34 9.08 15.94
CA THR A 92 -32.00 10.33 16.64
C THR A 92 -31.39 11.35 15.68
N SER A 93 -32.02 12.52 15.58
CA SER A 93 -31.83 13.51 14.50
C SER A 93 -30.62 14.43 14.71
N THR A 94 -29.44 13.87 15.00
CA THR A 94 -28.20 14.64 15.23
C THR A 94 -27.05 14.19 14.34
N PRO A 95 -26.15 15.11 13.90
CA PRO A 95 -24.93 14.75 13.16
C PRO A 95 -24.07 13.70 13.85
N LEU A 96 -23.94 13.78 15.18
CA LEU A 96 -23.18 12.83 15.98
C LEU A 96 -23.74 11.41 15.89
N ALA A 97 -25.05 11.24 16.07
CA ALA A 97 -25.70 9.93 15.97
C ALA A 97 -25.61 9.34 14.56
N MET A 98 -25.77 10.18 13.51
CA MET A 98 -25.60 9.74 12.12
C MET A 98 -24.19 9.24 11.84
N ILE A 99 -23.16 9.95 12.33
CA ILE A 99 -21.75 9.54 12.22
C ILE A 99 -21.49 8.23 12.98
N GLN A 100 -21.94 8.12 14.23
CA GLN A 100 -21.75 6.93 15.07
C GLN A 100 -22.46 5.68 14.49
N ALA A 101 -23.57 5.85 13.76
CA ALA A 101 -24.27 4.78 13.06
C ALA A 101 -23.74 4.50 11.63
N SER A 102 -23.01 5.45 11.02
CA SER A 102 -22.70 5.44 9.59
C SER A 102 -21.94 4.19 9.12
N ALA A 103 -21.12 3.58 9.97
CA ALA A 103 -20.41 2.33 9.66
C ALA A 103 -21.36 1.16 9.39
N ASP A 104 -22.41 1.00 10.21
CA ASP A 104 -23.39 -0.09 10.06
C ASP A 104 -24.35 0.18 8.89
N THR A 105 -24.73 1.45 8.68
CA THR A 105 -25.47 1.91 7.49
C THR A 105 -24.70 1.61 6.20
N THR A 106 -23.39 1.85 6.22
CA THR A 106 -22.47 1.58 5.10
C THR A 106 -22.35 0.08 4.83
N ALA A 107 -22.08 -0.74 5.86
CA ALA A 107 -22.05 -2.20 5.72
C ALA A 107 -23.36 -2.77 5.15
N GLY A 108 -24.50 -2.13 5.48
CA GLY A 108 -25.82 -2.46 4.95
C GLY A 108 -25.95 -2.39 3.42
N ALA A 109 -25.06 -1.68 2.73
CA ALA A 109 -25.00 -1.65 1.26
C ALA A 109 -24.47 -2.96 0.62
N LYS A 110 -23.90 -3.87 1.42
CA LYS A 110 -23.25 -5.15 1.04
C LYS A 110 -21.98 -5.03 0.21
N THR A 111 -21.93 -4.13 -0.76
CA THR A 111 -20.75 -3.85 -1.60
C THR A 111 -20.58 -2.35 -1.86
N ALA A 112 -19.38 -1.94 -2.25
CA ALA A 112 -19.07 -0.62 -2.79
C ALA A 112 -17.88 -0.71 -3.75
N GLN A 113 -17.79 0.21 -4.71
CA GLN A 113 -16.51 0.53 -5.35
C GLN A 113 -15.71 1.46 -4.43
N ILE A 114 -14.39 1.32 -4.46
CA ILE A 114 -13.46 2.01 -3.55
C ILE A 114 -12.30 2.64 -4.32
N SER A 115 -11.76 3.72 -3.78
CA SER A 115 -10.56 4.38 -4.30
C SER A 115 -9.84 5.05 -3.13
N ALA A 116 -8.76 4.41 -2.68
CA ALA A 116 -7.91 4.89 -1.59
C ALA A 116 -6.73 5.67 -2.17
N THR A 117 -6.34 6.77 -1.55
CA THR A 117 -5.11 7.50 -1.85
C THR A 117 -4.34 7.77 -0.56
N VAL A 118 -3.09 7.34 -0.53
CA VAL A 118 -2.16 7.54 0.60
C VAL A 118 -1.03 8.46 0.14
N LYS A 119 -0.79 9.54 0.88
CA LYS A 119 0.28 10.53 0.61
C LYS A 119 1.12 10.75 1.86
N THR A 120 2.40 11.03 1.68
CA THR A 120 3.28 11.56 2.73
C THR A 120 3.48 13.07 2.55
N ALA A 121 3.88 13.77 3.61
CA ALA A 121 4.23 15.19 3.53
C ALA A 121 5.46 15.47 2.64
N SER A 122 6.35 14.49 2.46
CA SER A 122 7.55 14.59 1.62
C SER A 122 7.96 13.23 1.03
N GLY A 123 9.05 13.16 0.26
CA GLY A 123 9.61 11.88 -0.22
C GLY A 123 8.81 11.21 -1.37
N PRO A 124 9.03 9.90 -1.63
CA PRO A 124 8.52 9.20 -2.82
C PRO A 124 7.00 9.18 -2.97
N LEU A 125 6.26 9.30 -1.85
CA LEU A 125 4.81 9.26 -1.78
C LEU A 125 4.17 10.67 -1.62
N ALA A 126 4.93 11.76 -1.81
CA ALA A 126 4.38 13.13 -1.73
C ALA A 126 3.27 13.38 -2.77
N ASN A 127 3.43 12.87 -3.99
CA ASN A 127 2.39 12.92 -5.02
C ASN A 127 1.27 11.89 -4.78
N GLY A 128 1.49 10.94 -3.88
CA GLY A 128 0.59 9.85 -3.51
C GLY A 128 0.85 8.53 -4.23
N ILE A 129 0.25 7.48 -3.65
CA ILE A 129 -0.16 6.25 -4.33
C ILE A 129 -1.69 6.16 -4.25
N SER A 130 -2.32 5.74 -5.35
CA SER A 130 -3.76 5.45 -5.39
C SER A 130 -3.98 3.95 -5.63
N VAL A 131 -4.96 3.38 -4.95
CA VAL A 131 -5.40 1.98 -5.10
C VAL A 131 -6.91 1.99 -5.30
N ASP A 132 -7.34 1.46 -6.44
CA ASP A 132 -8.74 1.43 -6.85
C ASP A 132 -9.23 -0.02 -6.79
N GLY A 133 -10.52 -0.24 -6.55
CA GLY A 133 -11.04 -1.60 -6.41
C GLY A 133 -12.53 -1.67 -6.04
N GLY A 134 -12.95 -2.86 -5.63
CA GLY A 134 -14.28 -3.11 -5.07
C GLY A 134 -14.20 -3.81 -3.72
N PHE A 135 -15.13 -3.48 -2.82
CA PHE A 135 -15.27 -4.09 -1.50
C PHE A 135 -16.56 -4.93 -1.42
N ASP A 136 -16.46 -6.17 -0.94
CA ASP A 136 -17.57 -7.01 -0.47
C ASP A 136 -17.58 -7.04 1.06
N PHE A 137 -18.53 -6.33 1.68
CA PHE A 137 -18.68 -6.24 3.13
C PHE A 137 -19.21 -7.55 3.75
N GLY A 138 -19.90 -8.38 2.97
CA GLY A 138 -20.46 -9.67 3.42
C GLY A 138 -19.40 -10.75 3.52
N ASN A 139 -18.62 -10.96 2.46
CA ASN A 139 -17.48 -11.88 2.45
C ASN A 139 -16.21 -11.28 3.10
N ARG A 140 -16.23 -9.99 3.44
CA ARG A 140 -15.18 -9.26 4.17
C ARG A 140 -13.86 -9.22 3.39
N ARG A 141 -13.95 -8.84 2.11
CA ARG A 141 -12.85 -8.87 1.13
C ARG A 141 -12.85 -7.68 0.18
N ALA A 142 -11.66 -7.21 -0.18
CA ALA A 142 -11.46 -6.26 -1.28
C ALA A 142 -10.72 -6.90 -2.45
N SER A 143 -11.16 -6.61 -3.67
CA SER A 143 -10.38 -6.77 -4.90
C SER A 143 -9.79 -5.42 -5.28
N LEU A 144 -8.48 -5.35 -5.51
CA LEU A 144 -7.69 -4.12 -5.59
C LEU A 144 -6.76 -4.12 -6.80
N LEU A 145 -6.52 -2.95 -7.38
CA LEU A 145 -5.50 -2.70 -8.39
C LEU A 145 -4.46 -1.71 -7.85
N VAL A 146 -3.31 -2.24 -7.46
CA VAL A 146 -2.19 -1.50 -6.83
C VAL A 146 -1.16 -1.13 -7.89
N ASP A 147 -0.67 0.11 -7.91
CA ASP A 147 0.53 0.49 -8.67
C ASP A 147 1.80 0.23 -7.82
N PRO A 148 2.62 -0.78 -8.16
CA PRO A 148 3.78 -1.16 -7.35
C PRO A 148 5.03 -0.33 -7.66
N SER A 149 4.98 0.61 -8.61
CA SER A 149 6.13 1.43 -9.04
C SER A 149 6.70 2.27 -7.90
N LYS A 150 5.85 2.70 -6.95
CA LYS A 150 6.24 3.45 -5.74
C LYS A 150 7.07 2.64 -4.74
N PHE A 151 7.13 1.31 -4.91
CA PHE A 151 7.89 0.38 -4.07
C PHE A 151 9.07 -0.26 -4.82
N GLY A 152 9.52 0.37 -5.91
CA GLY A 152 10.69 -0.05 -6.69
C GLY A 152 10.40 -1.05 -7.81
N LEU A 153 9.19 -1.62 -7.88
CA LEU A 153 8.79 -2.51 -8.96
C LEU A 153 8.24 -1.70 -10.15
N THR A 154 9.15 -1.09 -10.90
CA THR A 154 8.81 -0.31 -12.10
C THR A 154 8.58 -1.22 -13.32
N GLY A 155 7.84 -0.73 -14.32
CA GLY A 155 7.62 -1.41 -15.60
C GLY A 155 6.60 -2.56 -15.62
N VAL A 156 6.03 -2.96 -14.48
CA VAL A 156 5.09 -4.11 -14.40
C VAL A 156 3.59 -3.75 -14.51
N GLY A 157 3.25 -2.45 -14.57
CA GLY A 157 1.86 -1.97 -14.56
C GLY A 157 1.18 -2.10 -13.19
N LYS A 158 -0.14 -1.88 -13.12
CA LYS A 158 -0.92 -2.18 -11.91
C LYS A 158 -1.04 -3.70 -11.75
N ILE A 159 -0.88 -4.19 -10.51
CA ILE A 159 -1.06 -5.59 -10.15
C ILE A 159 -2.40 -5.81 -9.43
N GLU A 160 -3.01 -6.99 -9.65
CA GLU A 160 -4.16 -7.44 -8.87
C GLU A 160 -3.71 -7.77 -7.45
N ALA A 161 -4.44 -7.29 -6.46
CA ALA A 161 -4.30 -7.68 -5.07
C ALA A 161 -5.68 -7.98 -4.46
N ILE A 162 -5.71 -8.90 -3.51
CA ILE A 162 -6.89 -9.24 -2.72
C ILE A 162 -6.55 -9.03 -1.25
N ALA A 163 -7.33 -8.21 -0.56
CA ALA A 163 -7.27 -8.13 0.90
C ALA A 163 -8.42 -8.97 1.47
N ASP A 164 -8.09 -10.08 2.13
CA ASP A 164 -9.04 -10.86 2.92
C ASP A 164 -8.91 -10.47 4.40
N TYR A 165 -10.04 -10.18 5.01
CA TYR A 165 -10.15 -9.82 6.43
C TYR A 165 -10.84 -10.94 7.22
N SER A 166 -11.50 -11.89 6.53
CA SER A 166 -12.46 -12.86 7.09
C SER A 166 -11.92 -13.74 8.21
N SER A 167 -10.60 -13.99 8.23
CA SER A 167 -9.87 -14.77 9.23
C SER A 167 -8.69 -13.98 9.81
N GLY A 168 -8.85 -12.66 9.91
CA GLY A 168 -7.75 -11.72 10.09
C GLY A 168 -7.19 -11.19 8.78
N PHE A 169 -6.28 -10.22 8.86
CA PHE A 169 -5.80 -9.49 7.69
C PHE A 169 -4.71 -10.25 6.93
N VAL A 170 -5.07 -10.72 5.74
CA VAL A 170 -4.19 -11.42 4.80
C VAL A 170 -4.31 -10.76 3.42
N MET A 171 -3.20 -10.28 2.88
CA MET A 171 -3.15 -9.74 1.51
C MET A 171 -2.53 -10.75 0.56
N TYR A 172 -3.15 -10.96 -0.59
CA TYR A 172 -2.64 -11.76 -1.71
C TYR A 172 -2.30 -10.80 -2.85
N MET A 173 -1.10 -10.87 -3.41
CA MET A 173 -0.69 -10.04 -4.57
C MET A 173 -0.30 -10.92 -5.75
N LYS A 174 -0.87 -10.65 -6.92
CA LYS A 174 -0.64 -11.39 -8.15
C LYS A 174 0.53 -10.77 -8.92
N PHE A 175 1.63 -11.50 -9.03
CA PHE A 175 2.80 -11.03 -9.78
C PHE A 175 2.87 -11.66 -11.17
N PRO A 176 3.36 -10.92 -12.19
CA PRO A 176 3.62 -11.47 -13.51
C PRO A 176 4.72 -12.54 -13.45
N SER A 177 4.76 -13.42 -14.45
CA SER A 177 5.58 -14.65 -14.51
C SER A 177 7.07 -14.43 -14.24
N GLU A 178 7.59 -13.27 -14.61
CA GLU A 178 9.00 -12.92 -14.55
C GLU A 178 9.41 -12.67 -13.08
N LEU A 179 8.53 -12.02 -12.31
CA LEU A 179 8.68 -11.78 -10.88
C LEU A 179 8.29 -13.01 -10.05
N SER A 180 7.24 -13.74 -10.43
CA SER A 180 6.82 -14.95 -9.69
C SER A 180 7.95 -15.98 -9.60
N SER A 181 8.79 -16.09 -10.65
CA SER A 181 10.00 -16.93 -10.69
C SER A 181 11.07 -16.60 -9.63
N GLN A 182 10.93 -15.47 -8.93
CA GLN A 182 11.78 -15.01 -7.82
C GLN A 182 11.03 -15.06 -6.47
N LEU A 183 9.70 -15.15 -6.51
CA LEU A 183 8.77 -15.17 -5.37
C LEU A 183 8.20 -16.59 -5.13
N GLY A 184 9.07 -17.59 -5.12
CA GLY A 184 8.69 -19.00 -4.89
C GLY A 184 8.04 -19.73 -6.09
N GLY A 185 7.95 -19.09 -7.26
CA GLY A 185 7.51 -19.73 -8.51
C GLY A 185 6.00 -19.79 -8.73
N LYS A 186 5.20 -19.19 -7.84
CA LYS A 186 3.73 -19.23 -7.89
C LYS A 186 3.16 -17.83 -8.18
N PRO A 187 2.01 -17.70 -8.87
CA PRO A 187 1.48 -16.41 -9.32
C PRO A 187 1.06 -15.48 -8.18
N TRP A 188 0.62 -16.01 -7.03
CA TRP A 188 0.21 -15.20 -5.88
C TRP A 188 1.23 -15.25 -4.74
N LEU A 189 1.54 -14.08 -4.18
CA LEU A 189 2.27 -13.94 -2.92
C LEU A 189 1.27 -13.62 -1.79
N LYS A 190 1.20 -14.48 -0.77
CA LYS A 190 0.46 -14.24 0.48
C LYS A 190 1.35 -13.49 1.47
N ILE A 191 0.83 -12.36 1.92
CA ILE A 191 1.31 -11.52 3.02
C ILE A 191 0.34 -11.72 4.19
N ASP A 192 0.81 -12.44 5.20
CA ASP A 192 0.10 -12.74 6.43
C ASP A 192 0.66 -11.82 7.52
N LEU A 193 -0.07 -10.74 7.85
CA LEU A 193 0.47 -9.64 8.65
C LEU A 193 0.85 -10.10 10.07
N ALA A 194 0.03 -10.95 10.68
CA ALA A 194 0.31 -11.52 12.00
C ALA A 194 1.56 -12.42 11.97
N SER A 195 1.73 -13.23 10.91
CA SER A 195 2.91 -14.09 10.75
C SER A 195 4.19 -13.32 10.40
N LEU A 196 4.10 -12.13 9.78
CA LEU A 196 5.24 -11.26 9.55
C LEU A 196 5.67 -10.52 10.82
N LEU A 197 4.74 -9.83 11.50
CA LEU A 197 5.08 -9.06 12.71
C LEU A 197 5.68 -9.97 13.79
N LYS A 198 5.16 -11.19 13.95
CA LYS A 198 5.73 -12.20 14.84
C LYS A 198 7.16 -12.65 14.47
N GLN A 199 7.58 -12.51 13.21
CA GLN A 199 8.97 -12.79 12.80
C GLN A 199 9.90 -11.61 13.08
N GLU A 200 9.41 -10.38 12.91
CA GLU A 200 10.13 -9.13 13.23
C GLU A 200 10.28 -8.86 14.74
N GLY A 201 10.12 -9.89 15.59
CA GLY A 201 10.18 -9.78 17.05
C GLY A 201 9.02 -9.01 17.69
N VAL A 202 7.97 -8.71 16.93
CA VAL A 202 6.85 -7.89 17.39
C VAL A 202 5.82 -8.77 18.07
N ASP A 203 5.95 -8.92 19.39
CA ASP A 203 5.00 -9.68 20.23
C ASP A 203 3.69 -8.89 20.49
N VAL A 204 3.24 -8.14 19.49
CA VAL A 204 1.86 -7.67 19.39
C VAL A 204 1.04 -8.89 19.02
N ASP A 205 0.26 -9.37 19.98
CA ASP A 205 -0.70 -10.46 19.80
C ASP A 205 -1.85 -10.05 18.85
N LEU A 206 -1.53 -10.02 17.55
CA LEU A 206 -2.52 -9.99 16.48
C LEU A 206 -3.34 -11.30 16.43
N GLY A 207 -2.93 -12.35 17.14
CA GLY A 207 -3.76 -13.52 17.40
C GLY A 207 -5.08 -13.09 18.05
N ALA A 208 -5.05 -12.32 19.13
CA ALA A 208 -6.28 -11.77 19.73
C ALA A 208 -7.06 -10.83 18.78
N LEU A 209 -6.38 -10.04 17.93
CA LEU A 209 -7.04 -9.18 16.93
C LEU A 209 -7.67 -9.95 15.74
N THR A 210 -7.42 -11.26 15.62
CA THR A 210 -7.97 -12.12 14.55
C THR A 210 -8.86 -13.24 15.08
N GLN A 211 -8.65 -13.67 16.33
CA GLN A 211 -9.54 -14.54 17.12
C GLN A 211 -10.76 -13.77 17.64
N GLY A 212 -10.60 -12.48 17.96
CA GLY A 212 -11.62 -11.59 18.51
C GLY A 212 -12.69 -11.14 17.51
N GLN A 213 -13.32 -12.09 16.80
CA GLN A 213 -14.63 -12.05 16.09
C GLN A 213 -15.01 -10.88 15.15
N SER A 214 -14.32 -9.74 15.11
CA SER A 214 -14.65 -8.58 14.27
C SER A 214 -13.79 -8.45 13.04
N ASN A 215 -13.81 -9.50 12.23
CA ASN A 215 -13.21 -9.54 10.90
C ASN A 215 -14.02 -8.70 9.89
N ASP A 216 -14.40 -7.48 10.26
CA ASP A 216 -15.29 -6.57 9.54
C ASP A 216 -14.51 -5.42 8.89
N PRO A 217 -14.62 -5.22 7.57
CA PRO A 217 -13.87 -4.20 6.84
C PRO A 217 -14.33 -2.76 7.11
N THR A 218 -15.51 -2.58 7.70
CA THR A 218 -15.91 -1.25 8.21
C THR A 218 -15.13 -0.84 9.44
N SER A 219 -14.20 -1.67 9.95
CA SER A 219 -13.16 -1.37 10.93
C SER A 219 -12.83 0.13 11.10
N GLY A 220 -12.13 0.77 10.16
CA GLY A 220 -11.79 2.20 10.26
C GLY A 220 -12.98 3.17 10.41
N LEU A 221 -14.18 2.75 10.03
CA LEU A 221 -15.46 3.47 10.26
C LEU A 221 -16.09 3.13 11.62
N GLN A 222 -15.83 1.98 12.22
CA GLN A 222 -16.33 1.63 13.55
C GLN A 222 -15.64 2.47 14.64
N LEU A 223 -14.44 3.02 14.37
CA LEU A 223 -13.86 4.11 15.15
C LEU A 223 -14.77 5.35 15.23
N LEU A 224 -15.65 5.59 14.25
CA LEU A 224 -16.66 6.67 14.28
C LEU A 224 -17.68 6.50 15.42
N ARG A 225 -17.80 5.32 16.06
CA ARG A 225 -18.55 5.17 17.33
C ARG A 225 -17.94 6.00 18.46
N GLY A 226 -16.61 6.20 18.42
CA GLY A 226 -15.87 7.08 19.31
C GLY A 226 -15.81 8.54 18.83
N ALA A 227 -16.57 8.93 17.81
CA ALA A 227 -16.62 10.31 17.36
C ALA A 227 -17.18 11.23 18.47
N ASP A 228 -16.61 12.43 18.53
CA ASP A 228 -16.95 13.54 19.42
C ASP A 228 -16.63 14.87 18.71
N SER A 229 -17.04 16.01 19.27
CA SER A 229 -16.74 17.36 18.77
C SER A 229 -17.09 17.55 17.29
N VAL A 230 -18.21 16.97 16.85
CA VAL A 230 -18.68 16.99 15.45
C VAL A 230 -19.09 18.39 15.04
N VAL A 231 -18.51 18.87 13.95
CA VAL A 231 -18.82 20.14 13.29
C VAL A 231 -19.23 19.87 11.85
N THR A 232 -20.44 20.29 11.45
CA THR A 232 -20.85 20.34 10.04
C THR A 232 -20.07 21.44 9.33
N VAL A 233 -19.30 21.09 8.30
CA VAL A 233 -18.47 22.04 7.54
C VAL A 233 -19.22 22.59 6.33
N GLY A 234 -19.98 21.74 5.63
CA GLY A 234 -20.71 22.13 4.43
C GLY A 234 -21.24 20.93 3.65
N THR A 235 -21.47 21.11 2.35
CA THR A 235 -21.93 20.07 1.42
C THR A 235 -21.01 20.01 0.21
N GLU A 236 -20.58 18.81 -0.19
CA GLU A 236 -19.65 18.55 -1.29
C GLU A 236 -20.18 17.43 -2.19
N ASP A 237 -19.96 17.53 -3.51
CA ASP A 237 -20.21 16.40 -4.41
C ASP A 237 -19.01 15.44 -4.39
N ILE A 238 -19.28 14.19 -4.02
CA ILE A 238 -18.31 13.11 -4.04
C ILE A 238 -18.73 12.13 -5.13
N ARG A 239 -18.07 12.21 -6.29
CA ARG A 239 -18.26 11.31 -7.45
C ARG A 239 -19.72 11.29 -7.96
N GLY A 240 -20.37 12.44 -8.05
CA GLY A 240 -21.76 12.57 -8.48
C GLY A 240 -22.79 12.27 -7.39
N THR A 241 -22.35 12.08 -6.14
CA THR A 241 -23.23 11.98 -4.97
C THR A 241 -23.07 13.22 -4.09
N GLN A 242 -24.17 13.96 -3.87
CA GLN A 242 -24.19 15.04 -2.89
C GLN A 242 -24.03 14.46 -1.47
N THR A 243 -22.99 14.93 -0.77
CA THR A 243 -22.69 14.57 0.62
C THR A 243 -22.72 15.80 1.54
N THR A 244 -22.81 15.56 2.84
CA THR A 244 -22.53 16.53 3.91
C THR A 244 -21.15 16.23 4.51
N HIS A 245 -20.29 17.23 4.55
CA HIS A 245 -18.95 17.17 5.12
C HIS A 245 -18.98 17.53 6.61
N TYR A 246 -18.41 16.65 7.42
CA TYR A 246 -18.21 16.82 8.86
C TYR A 246 -16.72 16.77 9.21
N ARG A 247 -16.29 17.61 10.13
CA ARG A 247 -15.04 17.45 10.87
C ARG A 247 -15.35 16.99 12.29
N LEU A 248 -14.55 16.09 12.83
CA LEU A 248 -14.77 15.48 14.13
C LEU A 248 -13.44 15.12 14.81
N VAL A 249 -13.52 14.76 16.09
CA VAL A 249 -12.44 14.13 16.84
C VAL A 249 -12.84 12.69 17.14
N ILE A 250 -11.97 11.74 16.85
CA ILE A 250 -12.10 10.36 17.33
C ILE A 250 -11.50 10.27 18.73
N ASP A 251 -12.22 9.67 19.66
CA ASP A 251 -11.75 9.22 20.96
C ASP A 251 -11.65 7.69 20.96
N ILE A 252 -10.42 7.18 21.10
CA ILE A 252 -10.12 5.76 20.99
C ILE A 252 -10.69 4.99 22.20
N GLU A 253 -10.72 5.60 23.38
CA GLU A 253 -11.27 4.97 24.59
C GLU A 253 -12.80 4.86 24.49
N LYS A 254 -13.47 5.86 23.91
CA LYS A 254 -14.91 5.78 23.58
C LYS A 254 -15.19 4.74 22.49
N ALA A 255 -14.36 4.64 21.46
CA ALA A 255 -14.52 3.61 20.43
C ALA A 255 -14.40 2.19 21.01
N ILE A 256 -13.42 1.94 21.89
CA ILE A 256 -13.27 0.67 22.61
C ILE A 256 -14.49 0.41 23.52
N ALA A 257 -14.96 1.41 24.27
CA ALA A 257 -16.11 1.25 25.15
C ALA A 257 -17.41 0.92 24.37
N ALA A 258 -17.62 1.56 23.22
CA ALA A 258 -18.77 1.34 22.35
C ALA A 258 -18.74 0.00 21.60
N ALA A 259 -17.56 -0.59 21.39
CA ALA A 259 -17.43 -1.94 20.83
C ALA A 259 -17.88 -3.02 21.85
N PRO A 260 -18.50 -4.13 21.40
CA PRO A 260 -18.80 -5.31 22.21
C PRO A 260 -17.59 -6.01 22.84
N ALA A 261 -17.86 -6.66 23.97
CA ALA A 261 -16.85 -7.24 24.85
C ALA A 261 -15.87 -8.22 24.17
N SER A 262 -16.30 -8.95 23.14
CA SER A 262 -15.45 -9.92 22.43
C SER A 262 -14.24 -9.32 21.71
N THR A 263 -14.19 -7.99 21.54
CA THR A 263 -13.19 -7.33 20.69
C THR A 263 -12.53 -6.12 21.36
N ARG A 264 -12.94 -5.77 22.59
CA ARG A 264 -12.32 -4.68 23.36
C ARG A 264 -10.85 -4.93 23.62
N ASP A 265 -10.46 -6.16 23.99
CA ASP A 265 -9.07 -6.55 24.19
C ASP A 265 -8.23 -6.37 22.91
N ALA A 266 -8.81 -6.73 21.76
CA ALA A 266 -8.19 -6.56 20.46
C ALA A 266 -7.98 -5.06 20.14
N MET A 267 -9.04 -4.25 20.24
CA MET A 267 -8.97 -2.80 20.02
C MET A 267 -8.02 -2.12 21.03
N THR A 268 -7.95 -2.58 22.27
CA THR A 268 -7.04 -2.05 23.31
C THR A 268 -5.58 -2.37 22.99
N LYS A 269 -5.28 -3.61 22.57
CA LYS A 269 -3.92 -4.00 22.12
C LYS A 269 -3.44 -3.14 20.95
N LEU A 270 -4.35 -2.73 20.06
CA LEU A 270 -4.04 -1.89 18.92
C LEU A 270 -3.99 -0.39 19.27
N ALA A 271 -4.84 0.07 20.18
CA ALA A 271 -4.79 1.42 20.74
C ALA A 271 -3.46 1.71 21.44
N ASN A 272 -2.86 0.70 22.10
CA ASN A 272 -1.54 0.81 22.72
C ASN A 272 -0.38 1.08 21.71
N LEU A 273 -0.61 0.94 20.40
CA LEU A 273 0.35 1.41 19.40
C LEU A 273 0.31 2.94 19.25
N TYR A 274 -0.80 3.60 19.58
CA TYR A 274 -0.91 5.06 19.50
C TYR A 274 -0.39 5.71 20.79
N THR A 275 0.36 6.81 20.65
CA THR A 275 0.79 7.65 21.78
C THR A 275 -0.28 8.69 22.17
N VAL A 276 -1.28 8.87 21.31
CA VAL A 276 -2.41 9.78 21.48
C VAL A 276 -3.70 9.01 21.76
N LYS A 277 -4.57 9.56 22.62
CA LYS A 277 -5.91 9.02 22.88
C LYS A 277 -6.98 9.48 21.89
N THR A 278 -6.72 10.58 21.20
CA THR A 278 -7.65 11.23 20.28
C THR A 278 -6.94 11.70 19.01
N PHE A 279 -7.67 11.79 17.91
CA PHE A 279 -7.15 12.36 16.65
C PHE A 279 -8.27 13.02 15.81
N PRO A 280 -7.96 14.05 15.00
CA PRO A 280 -8.93 14.66 14.10
C PRO A 280 -9.18 13.80 12.87
N MET A 281 -10.40 13.85 12.35
CA MET A 281 -10.82 13.15 11.14
C MET A 281 -11.91 13.96 10.42
N ASP A 282 -11.96 13.81 9.10
CA ASP A 282 -12.97 14.43 8.25
C ASP A 282 -13.76 13.32 7.53
N VAL A 283 -15.10 13.44 7.50
CA VAL A 283 -16.03 12.41 7.02
C VAL A 283 -17.14 13.06 6.18
N TRP A 284 -17.49 12.42 5.07
CA TRP A 284 -18.54 12.86 4.16
C TRP A 284 -19.63 11.79 4.12
N LEU A 285 -20.84 12.14 4.58
CA LEU A 285 -22.00 11.25 4.56
C LEU A 285 -22.97 11.61 3.42
N ASP A 286 -23.51 10.61 2.73
CA ASP A 286 -24.62 10.82 1.80
C ASP A 286 -25.98 10.98 2.53
N SER A 287 -27.04 11.22 1.76
CA SER A 287 -28.41 11.34 2.26
C SER A 287 -29.00 10.08 2.89
N GLN A 288 -28.33 8.92 2.77
CA GLN A 288 -28.70 7.68 3.44
C GLN A 288 -27.93 7.48 4.75
N GLY A 289 -26.89 8.29 5.02
CA GLY A 289 -25.99 8.14 6.16
C GLY A 289 -24.83 7.18 5.92
N ARG A 290 -24.51 6.87 4.65
CA ARG A 290 -23.33 6.04 4.28
C ARG A 290 -22.08 6.92 4.18
N VAL A 291 -20.92 6.35 4.50
CA VAL A 291 -19.63 7.05 4.37
C VAL A 291 -19.17 7.00 2.92
N ASN A 292 -19.26 8.14 2.22
CA ASN A 292 -18.81 8.27 0.82
C ASN A 292 -17.34 8.70 0.71
N ARG A 293 -16.83 9.40 1.73
CA ARG A 293 -15.41 9.65 1.91
C ARG A 293 -15.07 9.70 3.40
N PHE A 294 -13.88 9.24 3.76
CA PHE A 294 -13.20 9.71 4.96
C PHE A 294 -11.77 10.16 4.64
N GLN A 295 -11.24 11.06 5.46
CA GLN A 295 -9.88 11.56 5.39
C GLN A 295 -9.29 11.67 6.80
N GLN A 296 -8.04 11.21 6.94
CA GLN A 296 -7.26 11.27 8.18
C GLN A 296 -5.82 11.64 7.84
N THR A 297 -5.18 12.46 8.66
CA THR A 297 -3.72 12.62 8.64
C THR A 297 -3.14 12.04 9.91
N ILE A 298 -2.29 11.03 9.77
CA ILE A 298 -1.53 10.41 10.84
C ILE A 298 -0.14 11.04 10.87
N ASP A 299 0.30 11.55 12.02
CA ASP A 299 1.72 11.83 12.23
C ASP A 299 2.41 10.53 12.71
N PRO A 300 3.44 10.02 12.02
CA PRO A 300 4.13 8.79 12.44
C PRO A 300 4.69 8.82 13.87
N SER A 301 5.01 10.00 14.43
CA SER A 301 5.42 10.14 15.84
C SER A 301 4.31 9.84 16.84
N THR A 302 3.05 9.80 16.38
CA THR A 302 1.90 9.39 17.20
C THR A 302 1.66 7.87 17.21
N ILE A 303 2.50 7.08 16.53
CA ILE A 303 2.42 5.62 16.49
C ILE A 303 3.77 4.97 16.81
N HIS A 304 3.80 4.09 17.81
CA HIS A 304 4.90 3.16 18.08
C HIS A 304 4.96 2.07 17.00
N LEU A 305 5.55 2.41 15.84
CA LEU A 305 5.89 1.44 14.80
C LEU A 305 7.10 0.59 15.24
N PRO A 306 7.07 -0.75 15.06
CA PRO A 306 8.21 -1.62 15.38
C PRO A 306 9.46 -1.32 14.52
N ALA A 307 10.64 -1.68 15.02
CA ALA A 307 11.92 -1.34 14.40
C ALA A 307 12.10 -1.83 12.94
N GLY A 308 11.59 -3.01 12.60
CA GLY A 308 11.59 -3.51 11.21
C GLY A 308 10.67 -2.71 10.28
N VAL A 309 9.62 -2.07 10.83
CA VAL A 309 8.68 -1.21 10.11
C VAL A 309 9.23 0.21 9.96
N SER A 310 10.04 0.70 10.91
CA SER A 310 10.71 2.02 10.84
C SER A 310 12.06 1.99 10.11
N ALA A 311 12.35 0.93 9.34
CA ALA A 311 13.61 0.73 8.63
C ALA A 311 13.96 1.86 7.64
N GLN A 312 15.26 2.06 7.41
CA GLN A 312 15.88 3.18 6.65
C GLN A 312 15.41 3.44 5.20
N ASN A 313 14.53 2.59 4.63
CA ASN A 313 13.98 2.73 3.29
C ASN A 313 12.44 2.68 3.26
N ASN A 314 11.76 2.84 4.40
CA ASN A 314 10.30 2.91 4.47
C ASN A 314 9.79 4.19 3.76
N PRO A 315 9.04 4.09 2.64
CA PRO A 315 8.58 5.26 1.90
C PRO A 315 7.48 6.06 2.64
N PHE A 316 6.86 5.49 3.66
CA PHE A 316 5.85 6.12 4.51
C PHE A 316 6.44 6.90 5.70
N ALA A 317 7.75 6.77 5.97
CA ALA A 317 8.42 7.48 7.08
C ALA A 317 8.68 8.99 6.80
N ALA A 318 8.31 9.48 5.61
CA ALA A 318 8.66 10.81 5.11
C ALA A 318 7.74 11.95 5.61
N GLY A 319 7.47 11.96 6.92
CA GLY A 319 6.58 12.91 7.61
C GLY A 319 5.12 12.44 7.67
N PRO A 320 4.17 13.32 8.05
CA PRO A 320 2.75 13.00 8.17
C PRO A 320 2.16 12.30 6.95
N ILE A 321 1.33 11.29 7.20
CA ILE A 321 0.66 10.44 6.22
C ILE A 321 -0.81 10.87 6.12
N THR A 322 -1.20 11.49 5.01
CA THR A 322 -2.61 11.77 4.72
C THR A 322 -3.21 10.63 3.92
N MET A 323 -4.25 10.01 4.48
CA MET A 323 -5.06 8.98 3.84
C MET A 323 -6.41 9.59 3.45
N THR A 324 -6.87 9.33 2.23
CA THR A 324 -8.22 9.65 1.77
C THR A 324 -8.82 8.39 1.15
N TYR A 325 -10.04 8.04 1.53
CA TYR A 325 -10.69 6.81 1.10
C TYR A 325 -12.09 7.16 0.59
N ASP A 326 -12.29 7.03 -0.72
CA ASP A 326 -13.58 7.21 -1.38
C ASP A 326 -14.33 5.88 -1.47
N MET A 327 -15.64 5.92 -1.25
CA MET A 327 -16.57 4.81 -1.41
C MET A 327 -17.80 5.26 -2.21
N TYR A 328 -18.13 4.53 -3.25
CA TYR A 328 -19.10 4.90 -4.28
C TYR A 328 -19.73 3.64 -4.91
N ASP A 329 -20.69 3.82 -5.82
CA ASP A 329 -21.40 2.71 -6.50
C ASP A 329 -21.89 1.59 -5.56
N PHE A 330 -22.40 2.00 -4.40
CA PHE A 330 -22.91 1.12 -3.35
C PHE A 330 -23.95 0.12 -3.89
N GLY A 331 -23.72 -1.17 -3.62
CA GLY A 331 -24.54 -2.27 -4.14
C GLY A 331 -24.19 -2.76 -5.54
N ALA A 332 -23.20 -2.15 -6.23
CA ALA A 332 -22.67 -2.71 -7.48
C ALA A 332 -21.99 -4.07 -7.24
N PRO A 333 -22.07 -5.05 -8.17
CA PRO A 333 -21.44 -6.35 -7.99
C PRO A 333 -19.92 -6.25 -7.77
N VAL A 334 -19.45 -6.94 -6.74
CA VAL A 334 -18.03 -7.18 -6.46
C VAL A 334 -17.89 -8.67 -6.18
N ASP A 335 -16.96 -9.35 -6.85
CA ASP A 335 -16.56 -10.73 -6.58
C ASP A 335 -15.10 -10.73 -6.11
N VAL A 336 -14.82 -11.43 -5.01
CA VAL A 336 -13.48 -11.54 -4.43
C VAL A 336 -13.20 -12.98 -3.98
N THR A 337 -12.74 -13.78 -4.94
CA THR A 337 -12.30 -15.16 -4.70
C THR A 337 -10.80 -15.20 -4.35
N VAL A 338 -10.48 -15.59 -3.11
CA VAL A 338 -9.10 -15.79 -2.63
C VAL A 338 -8.40 -16.91 -3.41
N PRO A 339 -7.12 -16.73 -3.81
CA PRO A 339 -6.40 -17.74 -4.58
C PRO A 339 -6.13 -19.01 -3.76
N PRO A 340 -6.11 -20.18 -4.41
CA PRO A 340 -5.86 -21.45 -3.72
C PRO A 340 -4.39 -21.59 -3.28
N VAL A 341 -4.16 -22.49 -2.33
CA VAL A 341 -2.86 -22.66 -1.64
C VAL A 341 -1.76 -23.20 -2.57
N ASP A 342 -2.12 -24.01 -3.57
CA ASP A 342 -1.21 -24.47 -4.62
C ASP A 342 -0.69 -23.29 -5.47
N GLN A 343 -1.52 -22.29 -5.76
CA GLN A 343 -1.17 -21.07 -6.51
C GLN A 343 -0.52 -19.96 -5.66
N THR A 344 -0.35 -20.18 -4.35
CA THR A 344 0.09 -19.16 -3.38
C THR A 344 1.44 -19.48 -2.73
N THR A 345 2.42 -18.57 -2.81
CA THR A 345 3.65 -18.56 -1.99
C THR A 345 3.40 -17.76 -0.71
N ASP A 346 3.74 -18.28 0.46
CA ASP A 346 3.69 -17.50 1.70
C ASP A 346 5.01 -16.74 1.91
N LEU A 347 4.94 -15.40 1.96
CA LEU A 347 6.10 -14.52 2.14
C LEU A 347 6.85 -14.82 3.45
N SER A 348 6.12 -15.15 4.52
CA SER A 348 6.70 -15.41 5.84
C SER A 348 7.48 -16.72 5.88
N GLN A 349 7.27 -17.63 4.91
CA GLN A 349 8.10 -18.82 4.69
C GLN A 349 9.26 -18.52 3.72
N LEU A 350 9.04 -17.65 2.72
CA LEU A 350 10.08 -17.22 1.79
C LEU A 350 11.24 -16.52 2.52
N LEU A 351 10.93 -15.60 3.45
CA LEU A 351 11.93 -14.88 4.26
C LEU A 351 12.76 -15.83 5.14
N LYS A 352 12.10 -16.76 5.86
CA LYS A 352 12.77 -17.79 6.66
C LYS A 352 13.75 -18.65 5.87
N ASN A 353 13.39 -19.00 4.64
CA ASN A 353 14.22 -19.85 3.78
C ASN A 353 15.36 -19.10 3.08
N GLY A 354 15.29 -17.76 3.00
CA GLY A 354 16.32 -16.91 2.38
C GLY A 354 17.40 -16.39 3.33
N GLY A 355 17.24 -16.56 4.64
CA GLY A 355 18.15 -16.02 5.67
C GLY A 355 19.37 -16.89 6.02
N ASN A 356 19.78 -17.82 5.15
CA ASN A 356 20.84 -18.83 5.36
C ASN A 356 21.76 -18.94 4.15
#